data_AF-A0A3D8M8I7-F1
#
_entry.id   AF-A0A3D8M8I7-F1
#
_cell.length_a   1.000
_cell.length_b   1.000
_cell.length_c   1.000
_cell.angle_alpha   90.00
_cell.angle_beta   90.00
_cell.angle_gamma   90.00
#
_symmetry.space_group_name_H-M   'P 1'
#
loop_
_entity.id
_entity.type
_entity.pdbx_description
1 polymer ?
#
loop_
_entity_poly.entity_id
_entity_poly.type
_entity_poly.pdbx_seq_one_letter_code
_entity_poly.pdbx_strand_id
1 'polypeptide(L)'
;MRDTAHMAKEQALSFCKSKFSRYGFVLPDDHSIAEALTQLRSEKFWFKRLKQLAAQQMEEVRRQLDLVHQEKSTYCSSERLSQHQWEKEQSLSYMENKWFCSADGEYISMLDAYNSNVSNPRVRSVVVK
;
A
#
# COMPACT_ATOMS: atom_id res chain seq x y z
N MET A 1 14.01 -5.35 -17.23
CA MET A 1 13.75 -6.81 -17.45
C MET A 1 14.15 -7.13 -18.88
N ARG A 2 14.84 -8.26 -19.12
CA ARG A 2 15.09 -8.73 -20.50
C ARG A 2 13.77 -8.93 -21.22
N ASP A 3 13.79 -8.76 -22.54
CA ASP A 3 12.61 -8.91 -23.37
C ASP A 3 12.11 -10.36 -23.30
N THR A 4 11.03 -10.57 -22.55
CA THR A 4 10.34 -11.86 -22.44
C THR A 4 9.24 -11.98 -23.49
N ALA A 5 9.12 -11.00 -24.41
CA ALA A 5 8.09 -10.98 -25.43
C ALA A 5 8.15 -12.18 -26.39
N HIS A 6 9.33 -12.80 -26.53
CA HIS A 6 9.53 -13.96 -27.42
C HIS A 6 9.16 -15.31 -26.77
N MET A 7 8.90 -15.35 -25.46
CA MET A 7 8.63 -16.58 -24.72
C MET A 7 7.12 -16.80 -24.55
N ALA A 8 6.69 -18.07 -24.45
CA ALA A 8 5.32 -18.39 -24.06
C ALA A 8 5.02 -17.81 -22.65
N LYS A 9 3.79 -17.32 -22.45
CA LYS A 9 3.42 -16.58 -21.22
C LYS A 9 3.65 -17.38 -19.93
N GLU A 10 3.41 -18.69 -19.97
CA GLU A 10 3.64 -19.60 -18.84
C GLU A 10 5.13 -19.72 -18.49
N GLN A 11 5.97 -19.89 -19.52
CA GLN A 11 7.42 -19.97 -19.36
C GLN A 11 7.98 -18.65 -18.84
N ALA A 12 7.52 -17.52 -19.40
CA ALA A 12 7.90 -16.18 -18.91
C ALA A 12 7.52 -15.99 -17.43
N LEU A 13 6.33 -16.43 -17.02
CA LEU A 13 5.88 -16.32 -15.63
C LEU A 13 6.75 -17.18 -14.70
N SER A 14 7.04 -18.43 -15.07
CA SER A 14 7.89 -19.32 -14.27
C SER A 14 9.30 -18.74 -14.08
N PHE A 15 9.88 -18.17 -15.14
CA PHE A 15 11.18 -17.51 -15.08
C PHE A 15 11.14 -16.30 -14.14
N CYS A 16 10.12 -15.45 -14.27
CA CYS A 16 9.94 -14.31 -13.39
C CYS A 16 9.74 -14.74 -11.92
N LYS A 17 8.94 -15.77 -11.65
CA LYS A 17 8.77 -16.35 -10.30
C LYS A 17 10.11 -16.83 -9.71
N SER A 18 10.95 -17.48 -10.50
CA SER A 18 12.29 -17.94 -10.04
C SER A 18 13.19 -16.76 -9.63
N LYS A 19 13.18 -15.68 -10.41
CA LYS A 19 13.93 -14.46 -10.09
C LYS A 19 13.34 -13.73 -8.89
N PHE A 20 12.02 -13.71 -8.78
CA PHE A 20 11.29 -13.10 -7.67
C PHE A 20 11.64 -13.76 -6.33
N SER A 21 11.68 -15.09 -6.32
CA SER A 21 12.03 -15.90 -5.15
C SER A 21 13.44 -15.60 -4.63
N ARG A 22 14.39 -15.25 -5.51
CA ARG A 22 15.76 -14.85 -5.11
C ARG A 22 15.78 -13.64 -4.17
N TYR A 23 14.80 -12.74 -4.29
CA TYR A 23 14.69 -11.55 -3.46
C TYR A 23 13.80 -11.77 -2.22
N GLY A 24 13.36 -13.00 -1.96
CA GLY A 24 12.52 -13.33 -0.80
C GLY A 24 11.06 -12.92 -0.94
N PHE A 25 10.60 -12.55 -2.14
CA PHE A 25 9.21 -12.17 -2.37
C PHE A 25 8.39 -13.35 -2.94
N VAL A 26 7.10 -13.40 -2.58
CA VAL A 26 6.12 -14.37 -3.10
C VAL A 26 4.97 -13.62 -3.79
N LEU A 27 4.64 -14.06 -5.00
CA LEU A 27 3.51 -13.51 -5.77
C LEU A 27 2.21 -14.12 -5.24
N PRO A 28 1.12 -13.34 -5.09
CA PRO A 28 -0.19 -13.91 -4.78
C PRO A 28 -0.68 -14.78 -5.95
N ASP A 29 -1.06 -16.02 -5.66
CA ASP A 29 -1.41 -17.03 -6.68
C ASP A 29 -2.79 -16.81 -7.35
N ASP A 30 -3.60 -15.87 -6.86
CA ASP A 30 -4.95 -15.62 -7.39
C ASP A 30 -5.01 -14.85 -8.72
N HIS A 31 -3.85 -14.48 -9.29
CA HIS A 31 -3.81 -13.64 -10.50
C HIS A 31 -3.81 -14.47 -11.78
N SER A 32 -4.51 -13.97 -12.80
CA SER A 32 -4.33 -14.48 -14.17
C SER A 32 -2.87 -14.29 -14.62
N ILE A 33 -2.36 -15.19 -15.46
CA ILE A 33 -0.97 -15.16 -15.96
C ILE A 33 -0.62 -13.79 -16.57
N ALA A 34 -1.55 -13.18 -17.30
CA ALA A 34 -1.35 -11.87 -17.92
C ALA A 34 -1.24 -10.73 -16.88
N GLU A 35 -2.05 -10.78 -15.83
CA GLU A 35 -2.05 -9.79 -14.75
C GLU A 35 -0.77 -9.93 -13.91
N ALA A 36 -0.37 -11.16 -13.58
CA ALA A 36 0.86 -11.45 -12.85
C ALA A 36 2.09 -10.92 -13.59
N LEU A 37 2.17 -11.14 -14.91
CA LEU A 37 3.24 -10.59 -15.75
C LEU A 37 3.21 -9.06 -15.81
N THR A 38 2.02 -8.45 -15.83
CA THR A 38 1.85 -6.98 -15.82
C THR A 38 2.34 -6.38 -14.50
N GLN A 39 1.98 -6.98 -13.37
CA GLN A 39 2.48 -6.57 -12.06
C GLN A 39 3.99 -6.72 -11.96
N LEU A 40 4.53 -7.85 -12.42
CA LEU A 40 5.97 -8.10 -12.45
C LEU A 40 6.75 -7.13 -13.33
N ARG A 41 6.12 -6.52 -14.35
CA ARG A 41 6.73 -5.47 -15.17
C ARG A 41 6.61 -4.09 -14.54
N SER A 42 5.61 -3.87 -13.70
CA SER A 42 5.27 -2.56 -13.14
C SER A 42 6.34 -2.07 -12.15
N GLU A 43 6.94 -0.92 -12.45
CA GLU A 43 7.88 -0.26 -11.54
C GLU A 43 7.24 0.06 -10.19
N LYS A 44 5.99 0.55 -10.19
CA LYS A 44 5.24 0.87 -8.97
C LYS A 44 5.09 -0.35 -8.07
N PHE A 45 4.89 -1.53 -8.65
CA PHE A 45 4.78 -2.78 -7.89
C PHE A 45 6.10 -3.11 -7.19
N TRP A 46 7.22 -3.05 -7.91
CA TRP A 46 8.54 -3.29 -7.35
C TRP A 46 8.92 -2.27 -6.28
N PHE A 47 8.71 -0.99 -6.56
CA PHE A 47 9.00 0.08 -5.62
C PHE A 47 8.24 -0.11 -4.30
N LYS A 48 6.95 -0.44 -4.36
CA LYS A 48 6.14 -0.69 -3.16
C LYS A 48 6.70 -1.86 -2.33
N ARG A 49 7.06 -2.97 -2.98
CA ARG A 49 7.59 -4.16 -2.31
C ARG A 49 8.96 -3.91 -1.69
N LEU A 50 9.87 -3.27 -2.42
CA LEU A 50 11.20 -2.92 -1.93
C LEU A 50 11.13 -1.91 -0.78
N LYS A 51 10.27 -0.89 -0.89
CA LYS A 51 10.04 0.08 0.18
C LYS A 51 9.52 -0.60 1.46
N GLN A 52 8.59 -1.56 1.31
CA GLN A 52 8.08 -2.33 2.45
C GLN A 52 9.18 -3.17 3.12
N LEU A 53 9.99 -3.88 2.33
CA LEU A 53 11.10 -4.69 2.85
C LEU A 53 12.14 -3.80 3.56
N ALA A 54 12.52 -2.68 2.96
CA ALA A 54 13.44 -1.73 3.57
C ALA A 54 12.91 -1.20 4.91
N ALA A 55 11.62 -0.81 4.96
CA ALA A 55 11.00 -0.36 6.20
C ALA A 55 10.98 -1.44 7.29
N GLN A 56 10.76 -2.71 6.92
CA GLN A 56 10.82 -3.83 7.86
C GLN A 56 12.22 -4.03 8.42
N GLN A 57 13.24 -4.06 7.56
CA GLN A 57 14.64 -4.20 7.99
C GLN A 57 15.09 -3.02 8.86
N MET A 58 14.67 -1.79 8.53
CA MET A 58 14.97 -0.62 9.35
C MET A 58 14.37 -0.73 10.76
N GLU A 59 13.12 -1.19 10.89
CA GLU A 59 12.52 -1.44 12.21
C GLU A 59 13.21 -2.56 12.98
N GLU A 60 13.63 -3.63 12.30
CA GLU A 60 14.40 -4.70 12.92
C GLU A 60 15.70 -4.17 13.52
N VAL A 61 16.45 -3.37 12.75
CA VAL A 61 17.67 -2.71 13.24
C VAL A 61 17.37 -1.76 14.40
N ARG A 62 16.29 -0.99 14.34
CA ARG A 62 15.90 -0.10 15.46
C ARG A 62 15.55 -0.86 16.74
N ARG A 63 14.95 -2.03 16.64
CA ARG A 63 14.72 -2.94 17.78
C ARG A 63 16.03 -3.48 18.33
N GLN A 64 16.95 -3.90 17.46
CA GLN A 64 18.29 -4.37 17.86
C GLN A 64 19.10 -3.27 18.55
N LEU A 65 18.89 -2.02 18.17
CA LEU A 65 19.50 -0.83 18.80
C LEU A 65 18.75 -0.33 20.04
N ASP A 66 17.74 -1.06 20.50
CA ASP A 66 16.91 -0.73 21.68
C ASP A 66 16.25 0.67 21.60
N LEU A 67 15.95 1.12 20.38
CA LEU A 67 15.19 2.37 20.14
C LEU A 67 13.68 2.14 20.19
N VAL A 68 13.26 0.87 20.19
CA VAL A 68 11.87 0.41 20.25
C VAL A 68 11.76 -0.55 21.44
N HIS A 69 11.38 -0.01 22.59
CA HIS A 69 11.17 -0.74 23.83
C HIS A 69 9.99 -0.14 24.60
N GLN A 70 9.51 -0.86 25.60
CA GLN A 70 8.25 -0.55 26.29
C GLN A 70 8.17 0.88 26.85
N GLU A 71 9.28 1.44 27.34
CA GLU A 71 9.31 2.77 27.97
C GLU A 71 9.36 3.92 26.96
N LYS A 72 9.91 3.70 25.75
CA LYS A 72 10.12 4.76 24.76
C LYS A 72 9.18 4.66 23.57
N SER A 73 9.00 3.46 23.02
CA SER A 73 8.00 3.19 22.00
C SER A 73 7.72 1.70 21.88
N THR A 74 6.55 1.28 22.38
CA THR A 74 6.21 -0.13 22.58
C THR A 74 6.02 -0.93 21.29
N TYR A 75 5.58 -0.28 20.21
CA TYR A 75 5.12 -0.98 19.00
C TYR A 75 5.95 -0.67 17.74
N CYS A 76 6.39 0.57 17.57
CA CYS A 76 7.09 1.02 16.37
C CYS A 76 8.02 2.20 16.70
N SER A 77 9.05 2.46 15.91
CA SER A 77 9.86 3.66 16.13
C SER A 77 9.06 4.97 16.04
N SER A 78 9.60 6.03 16.66
CA SER A 78 9.05 7.39 16.55
C SER A 78 9.01 7.88 15.10
N GLU A 79 10.02 7.55 14.31
CA GLU A 79 10.07 7.89 12.89
C GLU A 79 8.91 7.26 12.11
N ARG A 80 8.59 5.98 12.41
CA ARG A 80 7.47 5.30 11.75
C ARG A 80 6.12 5.95 12.11
N LEU A 81 5.99 6.43 13.34
CA LEU A 81 4.81 7.15 13.82
C LEU A 81 4.66 8.50 13.09
N SER A 82 5.73 9.29 13.00
CA SER A 82 5.74 10.56 12.28
C SER A 82 5.42 10.37 10.79
N GLN A 83 5.99 9.36 10.15
CA GLN A 83 5.68 9.02 8.76
C GLN A 83 4.19 8.66 8.59
N HIS A 84 3.60 7.93 9.53
CA HIS A 84 2.19 7.58 9.48
C HIS A 84 1.27 8.81 9.64
N GLN A 85 1.62 9.73 10.54
CA GLN A 85 0.90 10.99 10.71
C GLN A 85 0.93 11.82 9.42
N TRP A 86 2.12 11.97 8.83
CA TRP A 86 2.28 12.68 7.56
C TRP A 86 1.48 12.02 6.42
N GLU A 87 1.50 10.69 6.30
CA GLU A 87 0.70 9.96 5.30
C GLU A 87 -0.80 10.22 5.46
N LYS A 88 -1.28 10.30 6.71
CA LYS A 88 -2.67 10.60 7.03
C LYS A 88 -3.03 12.05 6.66
N GLU A 89 -2.17 13.00 6.97
CA GLU A 89 -2.36 14.42 6.61
C GLU A 89 -2.40 14.61 5.09
N GLN A 90 -1.48 13.98 4.36
CA GLN A 90 -1.47 14.02 2.90
C GLN A 90 -2.74 13.40 2.30
N SER A 91 -3.19 12.27 2.87
CA SER A 91 -4.45 11.64 2.43
C SER A 91 -5.65 12.54 2.68
N LEU A 92 -5.72 13.22 3.83
CA LEU A 92 -6.81 14.15 4.14
C LEU A 92 -6.80 15.34 3.19
N SER A 93 -5.64 15.97 3.00
CA SER A 93 -5.48 17.09 2.06
C SER A 93 -5.86 16.69 0.63
N TYR A 94 -5.50 15.48 0.19
CA TYR A 94 -5.91 14.98 -1.11
C TYR A 94 -7.43 14.82 -1.23
N MET A 95 -8.09 14.31 -0.18
CA MET A 95 -9.55 14.12 -0.17
C MET A 95 -10.32 15.44 -0.14
N GLU A 96 -9.81 16.42 0.59
CA GLU A 96 -10.39 17.76 0.66
C GLU A 96 -10.34 18.47 -0.70
N ASN A 97 -9.21 18.33 -1.42
CA ASN A 97 -9.01 18.98 -2.71
C ASN A 97 -9.64 18.24 -3.90
N LYS A 98 -10.16 17.02 -3.70
CA LYS A 98 -10.77 16.21 -4.76
C LYS A 98 -12.28 16.37 -4.74
N TRP A 99 -12.86 16.80 -5.85
CA TRP A 99 -14.29 17.07 -5.97
C TRP A 99 -14.98 16.07 -6.90
N PHE A 100 -16.23 15.74 -6.56
CA PHE A 100 -17.16 15.00 -7.40
C PHE A 100 -18.28 15.93 -7.87
N CYS A 101 -18.73 15.72 -9.11
CA CYS A 101 -19.89 16.39 -9.68
C CYS A 101 -21.02 15.38 -9.84
N SER A 102 -22.19 15.69 -9.26
CA SER A 102 -23.41 14.92 -9.53
C SER A 102 -23.99 15.27 -10.91
N ALA A 103 -24.87 14.43 -11.42
CA ALA A 103 -25.61 14.68 -12.66
C ALA A 103 -26.46 15.97 -12.59
N ASP A 104 -26.90 16.35 -11.38
CA ASP A 104 -27.69 17.55 -11.12
C ASP A 104 -26.85 18.84 -10.98
N GLY A 105 -25.52 18.74 -11.16
CA GLY A 105 -24.60 19.88 -11.09
C GLY A 105 -24.11 20.25 -9.68
N GLU A 106 -24.48 19.48 -8.66
CA GLU A 106 -23.97 19.66 -7.30
C GLU A 106 -22.53 19.16 -7.16
N TYR A 107 -21.73 19.87 -6.36
CA TYR A 107 -20.34 19.54 -6.08
C TYR A 107 -20.20 19.11 -4.62
N ILE A 108 -19.56 17.96 -4.41
CA ILE A 108 -19.24 17.44 -3.09
C ILE A 108 -17.76 17.07 -3.05
N SER A 109 -17.07 17.44 -1.96
CA SER A 109 -15.68 17.01 -1.77
C SER A 109 -15.61 15.51 -1.47
N MET A 110 -14.52 14.86 -1.86
CA MET A 110 -14.32 13.45 -1.56
C MET A 110 -14.22 13.21 -0.05
N LEU A 111 -13.77 14.22 0.71
CA LEU A 111 -13.74 14.17 2.17
C LEU A 111 -15.15 14.15 2.77
N ASP A 112 -16.08 14.95 2.27
CA ASP A 112 -17.47 14.99 2.77
C ASP A 112 -18.20 13.68 2.47
N ALA A 113 -17.98 13.14 1.27
CA ALA A 113 -18.50 11.83 0.88
C ALA A 113 -17.92 10.71 1.79
N TYR A 114 -16.62 10.75 2.08
CA TYR A 114 -15.97 9.82 3.00
C TYR A 114 -16.54 9.92 4.42
N ASN A 115 -16.72 11.14 4.92
CA ASN A 115 -17.23 11.38 6.27
C ASN A 115 -18.67 10.90 6.44
N SER A 116 -19.49 11.02 5.39
CA SER A 116 -20.91 10.63 5.39
C SER A 116 -21.14 9.13 5.16
N ASN A 117 -20.11 8.38 4.76
CA ASN A 117 -20.22 6.94 4.47
C ASN A 117 -20.47 6.12 5.75
N VAL A 118 -21.39 5.15 5.69
CA VAL A 118 -21.68 4.18 6.77
C VAL A 118 -20.47 3.30 7.16
N SER A 119 -19.48 3.20 6.28
CA SER A 119 -18.21 2.51 6.57
C SER A 119 -17.31 3.32 7.51
N ASN A 120 -17.58 4.63 7.69
CA ASN A 120 -16.89 5.46 8.68
C ASN A 120 -17.30 5.00 10.09
N PRO A 121 -16.37 4.53 10.94
CA PRO A 121 -16.68 4.04 12.27
C PRO A 121 -17.45 5.05 13.13
N ARG A 122 -17.21 6.36 12.92
CA ARG A 122 -17.88 7.45 13.65
C ARG A 122 -19.36 7.57 13.30
N VAL A 123 -19.73 7.34 12.02
CA VAL A 123 -21.13 7.33 11.57
C VAL A 123 -21.80 6.01 11.94
N ARG A 124 -21.09 4.89 11.77
CA ARG A 124 -21.57 3.55 12.12
C ARG A 124 -22.07 3.45 13.57
N SER A 125 -21.37 4.06 14.53
CA SER A 125 -21.77 4.04 15.94
C SER A 125 -23.03 4.86 16.27
N VAL A 126 -23.47 5.75 15.37
CA VAL A 126 -24.64 6.62 15.58
C VAL A 126 -25.92 6.01 15.03
N VAL A 127 -25.83 5.18 13.98
CA VAL A 127 -26.99 4.57 13.30
C VAL A 127 -27.56 3.36 14.06
N VAL A 128 -26.84 2.80 15.04
CA VAL A 128 -27.26 1.62 15.83
C VAL A 128 -27.98 2.04 17.14
N LYS A 129 -28.88 3.03 17.09
CA LYS A 129 -29.74 3.39 18.23
C LYS A 129 -31.21 3.26 17.86
#